data_AF-A0ABD0TEJ3-F1
#
_entry.id   AF-A0ABD0TEJ3-F1
#
_cell.length_a   1.000
_cell.length_b   1.000
_cell.length_c   1.000
_cell.angle_alpha   90.00
_cell.angle_beta   90.00
_cell.angle_gamma   90.00
#
_symmetry.space_group_name_H-M   'P 1'
#
loop_
_entity.id
_entity.type
_entity.pdbx_description
1 polymer ?
#
loop_
_entity_poly.entity_id
_entity_poly.type
_entity_poly.pdbx_seq_one_letter_code
_entity_poly.pdbx_strand_id
1 'polypeptide(L)'
;MAEVPEVTTSSATELLSTGRRHLAVRDYSAAASALAKACELLAKEHGDTADQCAEAYLWYGKSLLGLSREESGVLGDGMPGAGNADENEEDNEEQEENGDDEQNGDAEMNEAASEEPEKKEVAEEETEKNEPESTTKDDEPGSSKPGSSKAAADSGDSGEPGTTNGDVNDESEVNLDNEDDVDNLQLAWEMLDLARSILQRRAEADSGSAARALLADVHLALGEVALESETYDKAVIDMQSCLEIQKELYHSDDRRIAETHYQIGLANSLASNFEDAITHFKNAANILETRIKTLENPAAATEDATVKKYTTADPFYSVEGEIKELKELLPEIQEKIQDMMDYKAEVRPCECLEETRKMLRDMILKEKNLNVKCEC
;
A
#
# COMPACT_ATOMS: atom_id res chain seq x y z
N MET A 1 -54.16 3.37 16.49
CA MET A 1 -52.87 2.81 16.06
C MET A 1 -51.89 3.96 16.15
N ALA A 2 -50.94 3.86 17.07
CA ALA A 2 -49.88 4.85 17.21
C ALA A 2 -48.95 4.71 15.99
N GLU A 3 -48.63 5.83 15.36
CA GLU A 3 -47.53 5.91 14.40
C GLU A 3 -46.25 5.48 15.12
N VAL A 4 -45.64 4.42 14.59
CA VAL A 4 -44.28 4.01 14.96
C VAL A 4 -43.35 5.08 14.37
N PRO A 5 -42.49 5.73 15.16
CA PRO A 5 -41.56 6.69 14.60
C PRO A 5 -40.56 5.95 13.70
N GLU A 6 -40.44 6.41 12.47
CA GLU A 6 -39.50 5.90 11.48
C GLU A 6 -38.06 5.95 12.00
N VAL A 7 -37.35 4.90 11.59
CA VAL A 7 -35.92 4.60 11.67
C VAL A 7 -35.04 5.85 11.75
N THR A 8 -34.11 5.84 12.72
CA THR A 8 -32.98 6.78 12.80
C THR A 8 -32.21 6.77 11.48
N THR A 9 -32.50 7.72 10.59
CA THR A 9 -31.70 7.97 9.39
C THR A 9 -30.40 8.62 9.82
N SER A 10 -29.36 7.82 10.06
CA SER A 10 -28.01 8.33 10.27
C SER A 10 -27.61 9.19 9.07
N SER A 11 -27.01 10.35 9.34
CA SER A 11 -26.55 11.26 8.28
C SER A 11 -25.39 10.63 7.50
N ALA A 12 -25.16 11.08 6.26
CA ALA A 12 -24.07 10.55 5.43
C ALA A 12 -22.69 10.71 6.10
N THR A 13 -22.48 11.79 6.86
CA THR A 13 -21.23 12.04 7.61
C THR A 13 -21.07 11.11 8.81
N GLU A 14 -22.15 10.79 9.51
CA GLU A 14 -22.15 9.79 10.59
C GLU A 14 -21.84 8.39 10.06
N LEU A 15 -22.42 8.02 8.91
CA LEU A 15 -22.13 6.75 8.25
C LEU A 15 -20.68 6.68 7.77
N LEU A 16 -20.16 7.76 7.19
CA LEU A 16 -18.76 7.85 6.77
C LEU A 16 -17.80 7.65 7.96
N SER A 17 -18.04 8.35 9.07
CA SER A 17 -17.22 8.20 10.28
C SER A 17 -17.35 6.80 10.91
N THR A 18 -18.53 6.19 10.84
CA THR A 18 -18.77 4.83 11.34
C THR A 18 -18.04 3.79 10.49
N GLY A 19 -18.14 3.89 9.16
CA GLY A 19 -17.42 3.02 8.24
C GLY A 19 -15.90 3.12 8.40
N ARG A 20 -15.35 4.32 8.60
CA ARG A 20 -13.92 4.52 8.90
C ARG A 20 -13.50 3.87 10.22
N ARG A 21 -14.36 3.86 11.23
CA ARG A 21 -14.09 3.15 12.50
C ARG A 21 -14.10 1.63 12.31
N HIS A 22 -15.03 1.09 11.51
CA HIS A 22 -15.04 -0.33 11.16
C HIS A 22 -13.76 -0.73 10.41
N LEU A 23 -13.31 0.09 9.45
CA LEU A 23 -12.03 -0.11 8.75
C LEU A 23 -10.84 -0.15 9.72
N ALA A 24 -10.82 0.72 10.73
CA ALA A 24 -9.73 0.75 11.72
C ALA A 24 -9.64 -0.52 12.57
N VAL A 25 -10.76 -1.22 12.78
CA VAL A 25 -10.80 -2.52 13.48
C VAL A 25 -10.86 -3.70 12.52
N ARG A 26 -10.57 -3.47 11.22
CA ARG A 26 -10.59 -4.48 10.14
C ARG A 26 -11.92 -5.22 9.95
N ASP A 27 -13.02 -4.64 10.39
CA ASP A 27 -14.36 -5.15 10.08
C ASP A 27 -14.78 -4.63 8.69
N TYR A 28 -14.24 -5.27 7.64
CA TYR A 28 -14.44 -4.80 6.27
C TYR A 28 -15.89 -4.96 5.80
N SER A 29 -16.61 -5.98 6.30
CA SER A 29 -18.02 -6.20 5.98
C SER A 29 -18.91 -5.08 6.52
N ALA A 30 -18.80 -4.74 7.81
CA ALA A 30 -19.56 -3.64 8.37
C ALA A 30 -19.13 -2.29 7.79
N ALA A 31 -17.84 -2.11 7.52
CA ALA A 31 -17.32 -0.92 6.84
C ALA A 31 -17.96 -0.73 5.47
N ALA A 32 -17.94 -1.75 4.61
CA ALA A 32 -18.52 -1.71 3.27
C ALA A 32 -20.02 -1.38 3.34
N SER A 33 -20.76 -2.00 4.25
CA SER A 33 -22.20 -1.72 4.43
C SER A 33 -22.49 -0.27 4.82
N ALA A 34 -21.72 0.29 5.78
CA ALA A 34 -21.89 1.66 6.22
C ALA A 34 -21.47 2.68 5.14
N LEU A 35 -20.35 2.42 4.46
CA LEU A 35 -19.78 3.29 3.44
C LEU A 35 -20.59 3.28 2.15
N ALA A 36 -21.14 2.13 1.74
CA ALA A 36 -22.07 2.04 0.62
C ALA A 36 -23.31 2.93 0.83
N LYS A 37 -23.91 2.89 2.04
CA LYS A 37 -25.03 3.77 2.40
C LYS A 37 -24.64 5.25 2.42
N ALA A 38 -23.44 5.56 2.91
CA ALA A 38 -22.93 6.94 2.86
C ALA A 38 -22.79 7.45 1.42
N CYS A 39 -22.23 6.61 0.53
CA CYS A 39 -22.11 6.91 -0.90
C CYS A 39 -23.48 7.14 -1.54
N GLU A 40 -24.45 6.26 -1.29
CA GLU A 40 -25.81 6.39 -1.83
C GLU A 40 -26.50 7.69 -1.39
N LEU A 41 -26.38 8.06 -0.11
CA LEU A 41 -26.98 9.30 0.40
C LEU A 41 -26.33 10.55 -0.21
N LEU A 42 -24.99 10.59 -0.30
CA LEU A 42 -24.26 11.71 -0.88
C LEU A 42 -24.55 11.86 -2.38
N ALA A 43 -24.59 10.74 -3.10
CA ALA A 43 -24.95 10.70 -4.50
C ALA A 43 -26.39 11.19 -4.75
N LYS A 44 -27.35 10.81 -3.90
CA LYS A 44 -28.73 11.31 -3.98
C LYS A 44 -28.84 12.80 -3.71
N GLU A 45 -28.06 13.34 -2.77
CA GLU A 45 -28.14 14.75 -2.38
C GLU A 45 -27.39 15.68 -3.36
N HIS A 46 -26.24 15.26 -3.85
CA HIS A 46 -25.31 16.12 -4.59
C HIS A 46 -25.05 15.67 -6.04
N GLY A 47 -25.36 14.42 -6.37
CA GLY A 47 -25.05 13.77 -7.64
C GLY A 47 -23.81 12.87 -7.56
N ASP A 48 -23.75 11.87 -8.44
CA ASP A 48 -22.73 10.81 -8.40
C ASP A 48 -21.29 11.33 -8.56
N THR A 49 -21.09 12.47 -9.25
CA THR A 49 -19.78 13.03 -9.57
C THR A 49 -19.44 14.32 -8.80
N ALA A 50 -20.16 14.57 -7.70
CA ALA A 50 -19.99 15.76 -6.87
C ALA A 50 -18.77 15.65 -5.95
N ASP A 51 -18.19 16.80 -5.60
CA ASP A 51 -16.95 16.90 -4.81
C ASP A 51 -17.08 16.26 -3.41
N GLN A 52 -18.29 16.27 -2.86
CA GLN A 52 -18.66 15.71 -1.56
C GLN A 52 -18.59 14.17 -1.53
N CYS A 53 -18.76 13.52 -2.69
CA CYS A 53 -18.81 12.05 -2.77
C CYS A 53 -17.40 11.42 -2.76
N ALA A 54 -16.37 12.17 -3.12
CA ALA A 54 -15.01 11.67 -3.30
C ALA A 54 -14.45 10.90 -2.10
N GLU A 55 -14.59 11.45 -0.88
CA GLU A 55 -14.07 10.82 0.32
C GLU A 55 -14.82 9.52 0.63
N ALA A 56 -16.14 9.51 0.46
CA ALA A 56 -16.95 8.30 0.68
C ALA A 56 -16.57 7.18 -0.28
N TYR A 57 -16.37 7.50 -1.57
CA TYR A 57 -15.91 6.52 -2.57
C TYR A 57 -14.51 5.97 -2.29
N LEU A 58 -13.58 6.82 -1.84
CA LEU A 58 -12.24 6.37 -1.43
C LEU A 58 -12.33 5.32 -0.31
N TRP A 59 -13.04 5.63 0.77
CA TRP A 59 -13.13 4.71 1.90
C TRP A 59 -13.92 3.46 1.55
N TYR A 60 -14.98 3.58 0.75
CA TYR A 60 -15.74 2.42 0.30
C TYR A 60 -14.89 1.49 -0.56
N GLY A 61 -14.13 2.04 -1.51
CA GLY A 61 -13.17 1.26 -2.31
C GLY A 61 -12.12 0.56 -1.45
N LYS A 62 -11.59 1.23 -0.41
CA LYS A 62 -10.67 0.60 0.55
C LYS A 62 -11.32 -0.55 1.34
N SER A 63 -12.60 -0.44 1.72
CA SER A 63 -13.29 -1.54 2.39
C SER A 63 -13.52 -2.76 1.48
N LEU A 64 -13.83 -2.52 0.20
CA LEU A 64 -14.02 -3.58 -0.79
C LEU A 64 -12.70 -4.30 -1.11
N LEU A 65 -11.59 -3.56 -1.21
CA LEU A 65 -10.25 -4.15 -1.32
C LEU A 65 -9.93 -5.05 -0.12
N GLY A 66 -10.30 -4.62 1.09
CA GLY A 66 -10.15 -5.45 2.30
C GLY A 66 -10.96 -6.75 2.24
N LEU A 67 -12.24 -6.66 1.83
CA LEU A 67 -13.09 -7.84 1.63
C LEU A 67 -12.50 -8.79 0.59
N SER A 68 -12.05 -8.27 -0.55
CA SER A 68 -11.42 -9.08 -1.60
C SER A 68 -10.18 -9.82 -1.07
N ARG A 69 -9.36 -9.18 -0.24
CA ARG A 69 -8.20 -9.82 0.40
C ARG A 69 -8.60 -10.91 1.39
N GLU A 70 -9.68 -10.73 2.15
CA GLU A 70 -10.21 -11.79 3.02
C GLU A 70 -10.72 -12.98 2.21
N GLU A 71 -11.43 -12.72 1.11
CA GLU A 71 -11.96 -13.76 0.21
C GLU A 71 -10.83 -14.54 -0.49
N SER A 72 -9.80 -13.86 -0.97
CA SER A 72 -8.58 -14.45 -1.54
C SER A 72 -7.74 -15.18 -0.48
N GLY A 73 -7.62 -14.59 0.72
CA GLY A 73 -6.74 -15.04 1.81
C GLY A 73 -7.25 -16.28 2.56
N VAL A 74 -8.56 -16.54 2.57
CA VAL A 74 -9.18 -17.75 3.16
C VAL A 74 -8.67 -19.06 2.50
N LEU A 75 -7.96 -18.97 1.36
CA LEU A 75 -7.34 -20.12 0.68
C LEU A 75 -5.79 -20.09 0.64
N GLY A 76 -5.12 -19.08 1.22
CA GLY A 76 -3.70 -18.85 0.94
C GLY A 76 -2.94 -17.99 1.94
N ASP A 77 -3.01 -18.31 3.24
CA ASP A 77 -2.22 -17.69 4.32
C ASP A 77 -0.71 -18.00 4.19
N GLY A 78 -0.08 -17.42 3.15
CA GLY A 78 1.30 -17.71 2.76
C GLY A 78 2.07 -16.50 2.26
N MET A 79 1.58 -15.28 2.49
CA MET A 79 2.30 -14.05 2.13
C MET A 79 2.54 -13.17 3.36
N PRO A 80 3.73 -13.25 3.98
CA PRO A 80 4.11 -12.30 5.02
C PRO A 80 4.40 -10.94 4.38
N GLY A 81 3.59 -9.92 4.72
CA GLY A 81 4.03 -8.53 4.51
C GLY A 81 3.00 -7.52 4.01
N ALA A 82 1.70 -7.82 4.01
CA ALA A 82 0.65 -6.84 3.82
C ALA A 82 -0.24 -6.75 5.08
N GLY A 83 0.34 -6.20 6.14
CA GLY A 83 -0.37 -5.74 7.34
C GLY A 83 -0.69 -6.83 8.36
N ASN A 84 0.16 -6.93 9.38
CA ASN A 84 -0.23 -7.09 10.79
C ASN A 84 0.99 -6.84 11.68
N ALA A 85 1.14 -5.60 12.12
CA ALA A 85 1.81 -5.28 13.38
C ALA A 85 0.69 -4.90 14.36
N ASP A 86 -0.15 -5.86 14.70
CA ASP A 86 -1.03 -5.82 15.87
C ASP A 86 -1.69 -7.20 16.02
N GLU A 87 -0.94 -8.13 16.59
CA GLU A 87 -1.48 -9.34 17.23
C GLU A 87 -1.09 -9.27 18.71
N ASN A 88 -1.79 -8.42 19.46
CA ASN A 88 -1.92 -8.61 20.90
C ASN A 88 -3.00 -9.67 21.12
N GLU A 89 -2.62 -10.94 21.05
CA GLU A 89 -3.39 -12.00 21.68
C GLU A 89 -3.32 -11.82 23.20
N GLU A 90 -4.36 -11.21 23.77
CA GLU A 90 -4.59 -11.26 25.22
C GLU A 90 -5.05 -12.69 25.59
N ASP A 91 -4.09 -13.51 26.03
CA ASP A 91 -4.37 -14.75 26.74
C ASP A 91 -5.06 -14.41 28.07
N ASN A 92 -6.37 -14.61 28.09
CA ASN A 92 -7.21 -14.50 29.28
C ASN A 92 -7.19 -15.85 30.02
N GLU A 93 -6.18 -16.08 30.85
CA GLU A 93 -6.24 -17.11 31.89
C GLU A 93 -6.75 -16.50 33.21
N GLU A 94 -8.01 -16.81 33.52
CA GLU A 94 -8.58 -16.66 34.85
C GLU A 94 -7.79 -17.51 35.86
N GLN A 95 -7.23 -16.87 36.89
CA GLN A 95 -7.05 -17.53 38.18
C GLN A 95 -7.18 -16.54 39.35
N GLU A 96 -8.16 -16.87 40.19
CA GLU A 96 -8.64 -16.12 41.35
C GLU A 96 -7.61 -15.95 42.48
N GLU A 97 -7.93 -14.95 43.30
CA GLU A 97 -7.33 -14.49 44.55
C GLU A 97 -6.84 -15.56 45.55
N ASN A 98 -5.75 -15.20 46.25
CA ASN A 98 -5.57 -15.14 47.72
C ASN A 98 -4.07 -14.81 47.93
N GLY A 99 -3.59 -13.88 48.75
CA GLY A 99 -4.10 -13.24 49.96
C GLY A 99 -2.90 -13.10 50.91
N ASP A 100 -2.64 -11.87 51.36
CA ASP A 100 -1.85 -11.44 52.54
C ASP A 100 -0.32 -11.64 52.65
N ASP A 101 0.35 -10.48 52.54
CA ASP A 101 0.92 -9.69 53.65
C ASP A 101 2.38 -9.87 54.14
N GLU A 102 2.92 -8.69 54.47
CA GLU A 102 3.99 -8.34 55.42
C GLU A 102 5.49 -8.49 55.10
N GLN A 103 6.06 -7.29 54.84
CA GLN A 103 7.11 -6.60 55.63
C GLN A 103 8.60 -6.98 55.55
N ASN A 104 9.36 -5.87 55.47
CA ASN A 104 10.73 -5.61 55.92
C ASN A 104 11.86 -6.29 55.14
N GLY A 105 12.92 -5.59 54.77
CA GLY A 105 13.37 -4.25 55.11
C GLY A 105 14.89 -4.21 54.99
N ASP A 106 15.40 -3.03 54.63
CA ASP A 106 16.80 -2.56 54.78
C ASP A 106 17.92 -3.43 54.16
N ALA A 107 19.07 -2.92 53.74
CA ALA A 107 19.63 -1.63 53.42
C ALA A 107 21.10 -1.94 53.09
N GLU A 108 21.80 -0.93 52.58
CA GLU A 108 23.26 -0.81 52.60
C GLU A 108 24.06 -1.66 51.60
N MET A 109 25.13 -1.16 50.97
CA MET A 109 25.66 0.19 50.75
C MET A 109 26.88 0.02 49.81
N ASN A 110 27.32 1.15 49.28
CA ASN A 110 28.67 1.46 48.80
C ASN A 110 29.06 1.06 47.37
N GLU A 111 29.18 2.03 46.46
CA GLU A 111 30.24 3.07 46.33
C GLU A 111 31.50 2.48 45.70
N ALA A 112 32.26 3.13 44.82
CA ALA A 112 32.16 4.35 44.03
C ALA A 112 33.48 4.41 43.21
N ALA A 113 33.47 5.18 42.11
CA ALA A 113 34.63 5.87 41.52
C ALA A 113 35.75 4.98 40.88
N SER A 114 36.43 5.33 39.77
CA SER A 114 36.51 6.53 38.95
C SER A 114 37.51 6.27 37.79
N GLU A 115 37.53 7.20 36.82
CA GLU A 115 38.65 7.59 35.93
C GLU A 115 38.69 7.03 34.48
N GLU A 116 38.16 7.86 33.55
CA GLU A 116 38.79 8.24 32.27
C GLU A 116 40.08 9.06 32.50
N PRO A 117 40.90 9.52 31.51
CA PRO A 117 40.74 9.55 30.03
C PRO A 117 42.03 9.20 29.21
N GLU A 118 41.96 9.18 27.87
CA GLU A 118 42.90 9.96 27.03
C GLU A 118 42.44 10.10 25.56
N LYS A 119 42.60 11.33 25.06
CA LYS A 119 42.26 11.86 23.73
C LYS A 119 43.33 11.55 22.67
N LYS A 120 42.93 11.57 21.39
CA LYS A 120 43.69 12.28 20.33
C LYS A 120 42.81 12.60 19.10
N GLU A 121 42.67 13.90 18.85
CA GLU A 121 42.17 14.53 17.62
C GLU A 121 43.23 14.43 16.50
N VAL A 122 42.81 14.42 15.23
CA VAL A 122 43.16 15.44 14.22
C VAL A 122 42.02 15.51 13.18
N ALA A 123 41.61 16.74 12.85
CA ALA A 123 40.62 17.13 11.86
C ALA A 123 41.18 17.16 10.43
N GLU A 124 40.31 17.09 9.41
CA GLU A 124 40.30 18.03 8.28
C GLU A 124 38.97 17.91 7.50
N GLU A 125 38.36 19.07 7.26
CA GLU A 125 37.19 19.31 6.41
C GLU A 125 37.51 19.02 4.93
N GLU A 126 36.57 18.40 4.21
CA GLU A 126 36.20 18.90 2.88
C GLU A 126 34.69 18.78 2.70
N THR A 127 34.10 19.94 2.45
CA THR A 127 32.73 20.16 1.99
C THR A 127 32.58 19.75 0.53
N GLU A 128 31.67 18.83 0.21
CA GLU A 128 31.04 18.81 -1.11
C GLU A 128 29.53 18.64 -0.98
N LYS A 129 28.81 19.67 -1.44
CA LYS A 129 27.40 19.63 -1.80
C LYS A 129 27.27 18.79 -3.06
N ASN A 130 26.32 17.87 -3.11
CA ASN A 130 25.74 17.43 -4.38
C ASN A 130 24.23 17.22 -4.22
N GLU A 131 23.49 18.17 -4.78
CA GLU A 131 22.13 17.99 -5.28
C GLU A 131 22.18 16.98 -6.45
N PRO A 132 21.18 16.10 -6.62
CA PRO A 132 20.92 15.53 -7.93
C PRO A 132 19.79 16.29 -8.64
N GLU A 133 20.18 17.00 -9.69
CA GLU A 133 19.31 17.62 -10.68
C GLU A 133 18.46 16.58 -11.43
N SER A 134 17.21 17.00 -11.65
CA SER A 134 16.26 16.57 -12.66
C SER A 134 16.88 16.49 -14.06
N THR A 135 16.52 15.44 -14.82
CA THR A 135 16.58 15.48 -16.29
C THR A 135 15.25 15.03 -16.89
N THR A 136 14.40 16.01 -17.19
CA THR A 136 13.34 15.91 -18.19
C THR A 136 13.93 16.15 -19.58
N LYS A 137 13.57 15.29 -20.55
CA LYS A 137 13.42 15.69 -21.96
C LYS A 137 12.30 14.86 -22.59
N ASP A 138 11.21 15.57 -22.86
CA ASP A 138 10.18 15.27 -23.85
C ASP A 138 10.77 14.93 -25.22
N ASP A 139 10.09 14.04 -25.95
CA ASP A 139 9.70 14.26 -27.35
C ASP A 139 8.71 13.15 -27.76
N GLU A 140 7.41 13.45 -27.66
CA GLU A 140 6.39 12.89 -28.57
C GLU A 140 6.40 13.76 -29.85
N PRO A 141 6.11 13.22 -31.04
CA PRO A 141 4.70 13.23 -31.44
C PRO A 141 4.26 12.12 -32.43
N GLY A 142 2.95 11.82 -32.45
CA GLY A 142 2.21 11.85 -33.71
C GLY A 142 1.22 10.71 -34.01
N SER A 143 -0.04 10.93 -33.62
CA SER A 143 -1.28 10.80 -34.42
C SER A 143 -1.36 9.75 -35.55
N SER A 144 -2.37 8.87 -35.49
CA SER A 144 -3.31 8.60 -36.61
C SER A 144 -4.47 7.67 -36.22
N LYS A 145 -5.71 8.16 -36.39
CA LYS A 145 -6.96 7.40 -36.64
C LYS A 145 -7.28 7.62 -38.13
N PRO A 146 -7.72 6.63 -38.93
CA PRO A 146 -9.15 6.29 -39.11
C PRO A 146 -9.35 4.76 -39.32
N GLY A 147 -10.53 4.13 -39.26
CA GLY A 147 -11.82 4.56 -39.79
C GLY A 147 -12.87 3.44 -39.67
N SER A 148 -14.12 3.88 -39.81
CA SER A 148 -15.37 3.13 -39.81
C SER A 148 -15.50 2.13 -40.96
N SER A 149 -16.12 0.98 -40.71
CA SER A 149 -17.06 0.38 -41.67
C SER A 149 -18.13 -0.43 -40.95
N LYS A 150 -19.34 -0.34 -41.52
CA LYS A 150 -20.63 -0.81 -41.03
C LYS A 150 -21.19 -1.78 -42.07
N ALA A 151 -21.68 -2.95 -41.64
CA ALA A 151 -22.68 -3.81 -42.32
C ALA A 151 -23.07 -4.88 -41.29
N ALA A 152 -24.28 -4.99 -40.73
CA ALA A 152 -25.64 -5.13 -41.26
C ALA A 152 -25.91 -6.45 -41.99
N ALA A 153 -26.55 -7.41 -41.29
CA ALA A 153 -27.60 -8.36 -41.71
C ALA A 153 -27.80 -9.39 -40.56
N ASP A 154 -28.97 -9.45 -39.90
CA ASP A 154 -30.14 -10.30 -40.24
C ASP A 154 -29.92 -11.76 -39.74
N SER A 155 -30.77 -12.48 -39.00
CA SER A 155 -32.24 -12.49 -38.85
C SER A 155 -32.70 -13.47 -37.74
N GLY A 156 -33.91 -13.26 -37.18
CA GLY A 156 -34.92 -14.23 -36.66
C GLY A 156 -34.57 -15.21 -35.53
N ASP A 157 -35.22 -15.19 -34.35
CA ASP A 157 -36.61 -15.54 -33.99
C ASP A 157 -36.85 -17.02 -33.62
N SER A 158 -37.77 -17.22 -32.65
CA SER A 158 -38.38 -18.46 -32.13
C SER A 158 -37.56 -19.27 -31.11
N GLY A 159 -38.04 -19.63 -29.91
CA GLY A 159 -39.34 -19.52 -29.26
C GLY A 159 -39.33 -20.31 -27.94
N GLU A 160 -40.10 -19.87 -26.94
CA GLU A 160 -40.47 -20.70 -25.78
C GLU A 160 -41.30 -21.92 -26.21
N PRO A 161 -41.32 -23.00 -25.39
CA PRO A 161 -42.44 -23.15 -24.46
C PRO A 161 -42.05 -23.75 -23.10
N GLY A 162 -42.86 -23.44 -22.07
CA GLY A 162 -42.69 -23.92 -20.70
C GLY A 162 -43.42 -25.23 -20.33
N THR A 163 -43.71 -25.30 -19.02
CA THR A 163 -44.35 -26.37 -18.20
C THR A 163 -43.31 -27.36 -17.59
N THR A 164 -43.31 -27.78 -16.31
CA THR A 164 -44.36 -27.89 -15.27
C THR A 164 -43.75 -27.85 -13.85
N ASN A 165 -44.53 -27.41 -12.86
CA ASN A 165 -44.28 -27.42 -11.41
C ASN A 165 -43.84 -28.77 -10.80
N GLY A 166 -42.99 -28.69 -9.77
CA GLY A 166 -42.74 -29.73 -8.78
C GLY A 166 -42.12 -29.12 -7.51
N ASP A 167 -42.99 -28.71 -6.58
CA ASP A 167 -42.68 -28.23 -5.23
C ASP A 167 -41.95 -29.29 -4.40
N VAL A 168 -40.74 -28.96 -3.93
CA VAL A 168 -40.12 -29.54 -2.73
C VAL A 168 -39.39 -28.42 -1.99
N ASN A 169 -40.03 -27.98 -0.91
CA ASN A 169 -39.44 -27.25 0.19
C ASN A 169 -38.30 -28.08 0.82
N ASP A 170 -37.05 -27.62 0.70
CA ASP A 170 -35.95 -28.06 1.56
C ASP A 170 -35.09 -26.83 1.90
N GLU A 171 -34.99 -26.56 3.20
CA GLU A 171 -34.15 -25.51 3.76
C GLU A 171 -32.69 -25.94 3.63
N SER A 172 -32.07 -25.49 2.55
CA SER A 172 -30.63 -25.34 2.47
C SER A 172 -30.36 -23.96 1.91
N GLU A 173 -29.89 -23.04 2.75
CA GLU A 173 -29.16 -21.84 2.32
C GLU A 173 -27.93 -22.29 1.52
N VAL A 174 -28.16 -22.54 0.23
CA VAL A 174 -27.13 -22.47 -0.79
C VAL A 174 -27.21 -21.05 -1.34
N ASN A 175 -26.39 -20.18 -0.76
CA ASN A 175 -25.95 -18.97 -1.45
C ASN A 175 -24.98 -19.43 -2.53
N LEU A 176 -25.54 -19.92 -3.64
CA LEU A 176 -24.81 -20.20 -4.87
C LEU A 176 -24.94 -18.96 -5.74
N ASP A 177 -23.84 -18.21 -5.81
CA ASP A 177 -23.39 -17.39 -6.93
C ASP A 177 -24.50 -16.72 -7.75
N ASN A 178 -24.84 -15.48 -7.42
CA ASN A 178 -25.34 -14.56 -8.44
C ASN A 178 -24.16 -14.34 -9.42
N GLU A 179 -24.21 -14.94 -10.60
CA GLU A 179 -23.27 -14.67 -11.71
C GLU A 179 -23.31 -13.19 -12.20
N ASP A 180 -24.16 -12.34 -11.60
CA ASP A 180 -24.31 -10.91 -11.83
C ASP A 180 -23.72 -10.02 -10.71
N ASP A 181 -23.17 -10.59 -9.62
CA ASP A 181 -22.54 -9.80 -8.55
C ASP A 181 -21.12 -9.39 -8.99
N VAL A 182 -20.89 -8.07 -9.10
CA VAL A 182 -19.58 -7.50 -9.42
C VAL A 182 -18.60 -7.93 -8.31
N ASP A 183 -17.52 -8.59 -8.72
CA ASP A 183 -16.44 -8.98 -7.82
C ASP A 183 -15.95 -7.79 -6.97
N ASN A 184 -15.67 -8.05 -5.68
CA ASN A 184 -15.31 -7.00 -4.73
C ASN A 184 -14.08 -6.20 -5.18
N LEU A 185 -13.10 -6.86 -5.83
CA LEU A 185 -11.90 -6.20 -6.33
C LEU A 185 -12.21 -5.26 -7.49
N GLN A 186 -13.06 -5.72 -8.42
CA GLN A 186 -13.51 -4.90 -9.55
C GLN A 186 -14.32 -3.69 -9.05
N LEU A 187 -15.24 -3.88 -8.11
CA LEU A 187 -16.00 -2.78 -7.53
C LEU A 187 -15.10 -1.81 -6.76
N ALA A 188 -14.08 -2.32 -6.05
CA ALA A 188 -13.09 -1.47 -5.38
C ALA A 188 -12.40 -0.54 -6.39
N TRP A 189 -11.96 -1.07 -7.52
CA TRP A 189 -11.36 -0.28 -8.59
C TRP A 189 -12.30 0.81 -9.11
N GLU A 190 -13.56 0.47 -9.40
CA GLU A 190 -14.56 1.42 -9.92
C GLU A 190 -14.82 2.58 -8.96
N MET A 191 -14.97 2.28 -7.67
CA MET A 191 -15.18 3.31 -6.65
C MET A 191 -13.95 4.20 -6.47
N LEU A 192 -12.75 3.61 -6.48
CA LEU A 192 -11.49 4.36 -6.39
C LEU A 192 -11.23 5.21 -7.63
N ASP A 193 -11.56 4.73 -8.83
CA ASP A 193 -11.43 5.51 -10.06
C ASP A 193 -12.39 6.70 -10.09
N LEU A 194 -13.63 6.51 -9.62
CA LEU A 194 -14.57 7.61 -9.46
C LEU A 194 -14.06 8.65 -8.45
N ALA A 195 -13.50 8.19 -7.32
CA ALA A 195 -12.85 9.07 -6.34
C ALA A 195 -11.68 9.83 -6.97
N ARG A 196 -10.81 9.16 -7.75
CA ARG A 196 -9.68 9.76 -8.48
C ARG A 196 -10.16 10.86 -9.41
N SER A 197 -11.15 10.59 -10.25
CA SER A 197 -11.68 11.55 -11.22
C SER A 197 -12.21 12.83 -10.55
N ILE A 198 -12.91 12.68 -9.43
CA ILE A 198 -13.43 13.83 -8.66
C ILE A 198 -12.28 14.59 -8.00
N LEU A 199 -11.34 13.90 -7.35
CA LEU A 199 -10.23 14.53 -6.62
C LEU A 199 -9.20 15.19 -7.53
N GLN A 200 -8.94 14.61 -8.71
CA GLN A 200 -8.08 15.23 -9.71
C GLN A 200 -8.66 16.57 -10.16
N ARG A 201 -9.97 16.61 -10.49
CA ARG A 201 -10.67 17.86 -10.82
C ARG A 201 -10.61 18.88 -9.68
N ARG A 202 -10.78 18.43 -8.44
CA ARG A 202 -10.70 19.29 -7.25
C ARG A 202 -9.30 19.85 -7.04
N ALA A 203 -8.26 19.03 -7.20
CA ALA A 203 -6.87 19.43 -7.05
C ALA A 203 -6.41 20.44 -8.13
N GLU A 204 -6.96 20.35 -9.34
CA GLU A 204 -6.73 21.31 -10.42
C GLU A 204 -7.46 22.64 -10.18
N ALA A 205 -8.69 22.60 -9.64
CA ALA A 205 -9.52 23.78 -9.42
C ALA A 205 -9.13 24.57 -8.17
N ASP A 206 -8.76 23.88 -7.10
CA ASP A 206 -8.31 24.44 -5.84
C ASP A 206 -7.02 23.72 -5.46
N SER A 207 -5.90 24.46 -5.39
CA SER A 207 -4.58 23.93 -5.02
C SER A 207 -4.48 23.56 -3.53
N GLY A 208 -5.62 23.18 -2.93
CA GLY A 208 -5.76 22.77 -1.55
C GLY A 208 -5.02 21.47 -1.27
N SER A 209 -4.12 21.51 -0.28
CA SER A 209 -3.35 20.37 0.20
C SER A 209 -4.23 19.16 0.57
N ALA A 210 -5.46 19.37 1.06
CA ALA A 210 -6.37 18.30 1.46
C ALA A 210 -6.86 17.43 0.28
N ALA A 211 -7.24 18.04 -0.85
CA ALA A 211 -7.67 17.29 -2.03
C ALA A 211 -6.50 16.51 -2.66
N ARG A 212 -5.31 17.11 -2.67
CA ARG A 212 -4.09 16.43 -3.14
C ARG A 212 -3.69 15.27 -2.22
N ALA A 213 -3.82 15.43 -0.90
CA ALA A 213 -3.56 14.35 0.05
C ALA A 213 -4.51 13.16 -0.19
N LEU A 214 -5.81 13.41 -0.33
CA LEU A 214 -6.79 12.36 -0.66
C LEU A 214 -6.51 11.74 -2.03
N LEU A 215 -6.07 12.52 -3.03
CA LEU A 215 -5.70 12.00 -4.34
C LEU A 215 -4.50 11.06 -4.26
N ALA A 216 -3.49 11.39 -3.43
CA ALA A 216 -2.37 10.50 -3.16
C ALA A 216 -2.85 9.18 -2.52
N ASP A 217 -3.77 9.25 -1.55
CA ASP A 217 -4.35 8.06 -0.91
C ASP A 217 -5.14 7.19 -1.89
N VAL A 218 -5.85 7.80 -2.86
CA VAL A 218 -6.54 7.07 -3.93
C VAL A 218 -5.55 6.37 -4.85
N HIS A 219 -4.48 7.05 -5.28
CA HIS A 219 -3.44 6.45 -6.11
C HIS A 219 -2.76 5.26 -5.42
N LEU A 220 -2.49 5.37 -4.12
CA LEU A 220 -1.95 4.25 -3.35
C LEU A 220 -2.92 3.07 -3.33
N ALA A 221 -4.21 3.31 -3.04
CA ALA A 221 -5.23 2.26 -3.02
C ALA A 221 -5.46 1.62 -4.40
N LEU A 222 -5.42 2.39 -5.49
CA LEU A 222 -5.46 1.85 -6.86
C LEU A 222 -4.24 0.97 -7.16
N GLY A 223 -3.06 1.37 -6.70
CA GLY A 223 -1.85 0.56 -6.79
C GLY A 223 -1.99 -0.77 -6.04
N GLU A 224 -2.59 -0.76 -4.86
CA GLU A 224 -2.89 -1.97 -4.09
C GLU A 224 -3.91 -2.88 -4.77
N VAL A 225 -4.97 -2.33 -5.37
CA VAL A 225 -5.92 -3.10 -6.21
C VAL A 225 -5.19 -3.73 -7.40
N ALA A 226 -4.28 -2.98 -8.03
CA ALA A 226 -3.50 -3.48 -9.15
C ALA A 226 -2.51 -4.58 -8.75
N LEU A 227 -1.97 -4.56 -7.52
CA LEU A 227 -1.17 -5.65 -6.96
C LEU A 227 -2.00 -6.92 -6.81
N GLU A 228 -3.19 -6.83 -6.22
CA GLU A 228 -4.10 -7.97 -6.04
C GLU A 228 -4.55 -8.55 -7.38
N SER A 229 -4.71 -7.68 -8.39
CA SER A 229 -5.04 -8.09 -9.77
C SER A 229 -3.83 -8.60 -10.57
N GLU A 230 -2.65 -8.74 -9.94
CA GLU A 230 -1.36 -9.12 -10.57
C GLU A 230 -0.92 -8.23 -11.75
N THR A 231 -1.44 -6.99 -11.81
CA THR A 231 -1.08 -6.00 -12.84
C THR A 231 0.05 -5.08 -12.35
N TYR A 232 1.21 -5.67 -12.07
CA TYR A 232 2.32 -5.01 -11.38
C TYR A 232 2.80 -3.70 -12.05
N ASP A 233 2.83 -3.65 -13.38
CA ASP A 233 3.22 -2.42 -14.11
C ASP A 233 2.28 -1.26 -13.80
N LYS A 234 0.96 -1.52 -13.71
CA LYS A 234 -0.03 -0.52 -13.34
C LYS A 234 0.12 -0.12 -11.87
N ALA A 235 0.36 -1.10 -11.00
CA ALA A 235 0.61 -0.84 -9.59
C ALA A 235 1.76 0.14 -9.39
N VAL A 236 2.88 -0.06 -10.10
CA VAL A 236 4.03 0.84 -10.07
C VAL A 236 3.66 2.25 -10.55
N ILE A 237 2.90 2.38 -11.65
CA ILE A 237 2.47 3.70 -12.19
C ILE A 237 1.59 4.46 -11.19
N ASP A 238 0.59 3.79 -10.62
CA ASP A 238 -0.32 4.41 -9.67
C ASP A 238 0.41 4.80 -8.37
N MET A 239 1.28 3.93 -7.85
CA MET A 239 2.10 4.24 -6.66
C MET A 239 3.15 5.32 -6.91
N GLN A 240 3.73 5.41 -8.11
CA GLN A 240 4.61 6.53 -8.49
C GLN A 240 3.83 7.85 -8.51
N SER A 241 2.60 7.85 -9.01
CA SER A 241 1.73 9.04 -8.98
C SER A 241 1.44 9.48 -7.55
N CYS A 242 1.21 8.53 -6.63
CA CYS A 242 1.11 8.81 -5.20
C CYS A 242 2.40 9.45 -4.65
N LEU A 243 3.55 8.85 -4.93
CA LEU A 243 4.86 9.28 -4.43
C LEU A 243 5.18 10.72 -4.83
N GLU A 244 4.92 11.11 -6.08
CA GLU A 244 5.17 12.48 -6.55
C GLU A 244 4.31 13.50 -5.82
N ILE A 245 3.02 13.20 -5.57
CA ILE A 245 2.16 14.06 -4.77
C ILE A 245 2.67 14.15 -3.32
N GLN A 246 3.08 13.03 -2.72
CA GLN A 246 3.58 13.01 -1.34
C GLN A 246 4.85 13.85 -1.17
N LYS A 247 5.79 13.80 -2.13
CA LYS A 247 7.01 14.61 -2.12
C LYS A 247 6.73 16.12 -2.19
N GLU A 248 5.64 16.53 -2.82
CA GLU A 248 5.21 17.94 -2.85
C GLU A 248 4.54 18.38 -1.54
N LEU A 249 3.88 17.46 -0.83
CA LEU A 249 3.05 17.76 0.34
C LEU A 249 3.78 17.62 1.67
N TYR A 250 4.75 16.71 1.76
CA TYR A 250 5.35 16.29 3.02
C TYR A 250 6.85 16.52 3.04
N HIS A 251 7.42 16.53 4.24
CA HIS A 251 8.86 16.59 4.41
C HIS A 251 9.52 15.30 3.89
N SER A 252 10.77 15.38 3.44
CA SER A 252 11.45 14.27 2.76
C SER A 252 11.66 13.01 3.61
N ASP A 253 11.59 13.13 4.93
CA ASP A 253 11.70 12.02 5.89
C ASP A 253 10.32 11.53 6.41
N ASP A 254 9.21 11.95 5.79
CA ASP A 254 7.87 11.54 6.21
C ASP A 254 7.64 10.04 5.97
N ARG A 255 7.12 9.34 6.99
CA ARG A 255 6.86 7.89 6.97
C ARG A 255 5.99 7.46 5.78
N ARG A 256 5.06 8.30 5.32
CA ARG A 256 4.20 7.99 4.16
C ARG A 256 5.00 7.84 2.86
N ILE A 257 6.08 8.61 2.70
CA ILE A 257 6.97 8.50 1.55
C ILE A 257 7.74 7.18 1.60
N ALA A 258 8.20 6.78 2.80
CA ALA A 258 8.86 5.48 2.99
C ALA A 258 7.92 4.30 2.69
N GLU A 259 6.68 4.36 3.18
CA GLU A 259 5.65 3.35 2.91
C GLU A 259 5.39 3.20 1.41
N THR A 260 5.21 4.30 0.68
CA THR A 260 5.01 4.24 -0.78
C THR A 260 6.23 3.68 -1.50
N HIS A 261 7.46 4.03 -1.09
CA HIS A 261 8.66 3.40 -1.63
C HIS A 261 8.67 1.88 -1.38
N TYR A 262 8.32 1.44 -0.18
CA TYR A 262 8.23 0.03 0.15
C TYR A 262 7.19 -0.70 -0.72
N GLN A 263 6.00 -0.13 -0.91
CA GLN A 263 4.95 -0.70 -1.76
C GLN A 263 5.39 -0.79 -3.24
N ILE A 264 6.06 0.22 -3.78
CA ILE A 264 6.65 0.16 -5.14
C ILE A 264 7.72 -0.95 -5.21
N GLY A 265 8.51 -1.12 -4.14
CA GLY A 265 9.48 -2.20 -4.02
C GLY A 265 8.81 -3.58 -4.09
N LEU A 266 7.68 -3.76 -3.39
CA LEU A 266 6.88 -4.99 -3.45
C LEU A 266 6.36 -5.26 -4.86
N ALA A 267 5.78 -4.26 -5.52
CA ALA A 267 5.30 -4.40 -6.90
C ALA A 267 6.41 -4.84 -7.86
N ASN A 268 7.59 -4.25 -7.76
CA ASN A 268 8.74 -4.63 -8.57
C ASN A 268 9.27 -6.02 -8.21
N SER A 269 9.24 -6.42 -6.94
CA SER A 269 9.66 -7.75 -6.52
C SER A 269 8.80 -8.84 -7.14
N LEU A 270 7.47 -8.64 -7.14
CA LEU A 270 6.50 -9.56 -7.75
C LEU A 270 6.64 -9.58 -9.28
N ALA A 271 6.97 -8.44 -9.89
CA ALA A 271 7.30 -8.34 -11.31
C ALA A 271 8.68 -8.91 -11.69
N SER A 272 9.45 -9.45 -10.73
CA SER A 272 10.84 -9.90 -10.92
C SER A 272 11.83 -8.80 -11.39
N ASN A 273 11.49 -7.52 -11.17
CA ASN A 273 12.35 -6.37 -11.41
C ASN A 273 13.23 -6.12 -10.16
N PHE A 274 14.13 -7.05 -9.87
CA PHE A 274 14.88 -7.06 -8.61
C PHE A 274 15.76 -5.81 -8.42
N GLU A 275 16.35 -5.27 -9.49
CA GLU A 275 17.08 -3.99 -9.47
C GLU A 275 16.26 -2.84 -8.87
N ASP A 276 15.05 -2.67 -9.37
CA ASP A 276 14.17 -1.57 -9.01
C ASP A 276 13.59 -1.81 -7.61
N ALA A 277 13.23 -3.06 -7.29
CA ALA A 277 12.81 -3.46 -5.96
C ALA A 277 13.84 -3.10 -4.88
N ILE A 278 15.12 -3.48 -5.08
CA ILE A 278 16.22 -3.15 -4.16
C ILE A 278 16.37 -1.64 -4.00
N THR A 279 16.28 -0.88 -5.09
CA THR A 279 16.41 0.58 -5.07
C THR A 279 15.31 1.21 -4.21
N HIS A 280 14.07 0.77 -4.40
CA HIS A 280 12.93 1.27 -3.67
C HIS A 280 12.94 0.88 -2.19
N PHE A 281 13.31 -0.36 -1.84
CA PHE A 281 13.45 -0.76 -0.43
C PHE A 281 14.58 0.00 0.27
N LYS A 282 15.71 0.26 -0.40
CA LYS A 282 16.79 1.10 0.16
C LYS A 282 16.33 2.53 0.41
N ASN A 283 15.55 3.11 -0.51
CA ASN A 283 14.99 4.45 -0.31
C ASN A 283 14.04 4.48 0.90
N ALA A 284 13.17 3.47 1.05
CA ALA A 284 12.31 3.35 2.24
C ALA A 284 13.15 3.29 3.53
N ALA A 285 14.15 2.40 3.60
CA ALA A 285 15.03 2.28 4.76
C ALA A 285 15.75 3.60 5.10
N ASN A 286 16.33 4.27 4.10
CA ASN A 286 17.03 5.54 4.29
C ASN A 286 16.11 6.65 4.84
N ILE A 287 14.87 6.71 4.35
CA ILE A 287 13.86 7.67 4.83
C ILE A 287 13.53 7.39 6.30
N LEU A 288 13.29 6.12 6.66
CA LEU A 288 13.00 5.73 8.05
C LEU A 288 14.19 5.99 8.99
N GLU A 289 15.42 5.69 8.56
CA GLU A 289 16.63 6.02 9.32
C GLU A 289 16.79 7.53 9.54
N THR A 290 16.45 8.33 8.53
CA THR A 290 16.46 9.79 8.64
C THR A 290 15.39 10.26 9.61
N ARG A 291 14.17 9.70 9.53
CA ARG A 291 13.08 10.02 10.44
C ARG A 291 13.44 9.72 11.89
N ILE A 292 14.04 8.57 12.17
CA ILE A 292 14.52 8.21 13.51
C ILE A 292 15.51 9.27 14.01
N LYS A 293 16.50 9.67 13.21
CA LYS A 293 17.48 10.69 13.60
C LYS A 293 16.82 12.05 13.88
N THR A 294 15.82 12.43 13.09
CA THR A 294 15.03 13.65 13.31
C THR A 294 14.30 13.59 14.65
N LEU A 295 13.64 12.47 14.94
CA LEU A 295 12.85 12.27 16.16
C LEU A 295 13.71 12.12 17.42
N GLU A 296 14.90 11.54 17.31
CA GLU A 296 15.86 11.43 18.42
C GLU A 296 16.44 12.78 18.86
N ASN A 297 16.33 13.82 18.02
CA ASN A 297 16.70 15.18 18.38
C ASN A 297 15.47 15.93 18.96
N PRO A 298 15.44 16.26 20.27
CA PRO A 298 14.27 16.87 20.89
C PRO A 298 13.89 18.22 20.28
N ALA A 299 14.87 19.01 19.82
CA ALA A 299 14.60 20.30 19.19
C ALA A 299 13.90 20.11 17.83
N ALA A 300 14.37 19.17 17.01
CA ALA A 300 13.75 18.88 15.72
C ALA A 300 12.36 18.23 15.89
N ALA A 301 12.23 17.27 16.81
CA ALA A 301 10.96 16.60 17.11
C ALA A 301 9.87 17.58 17.59
N THR A 302 10.24 18.55 18.45
CA THR A 302 9.29 19.57 18.94
C THR A 302 8.89 20.60 17.88
N GLU A 303 9.70 20.80 16.83
CA GLU A 303 9.39 21.72 15.74
C GLU A 303 8.60 21.05 14.60
N ASP A 304 8.74 19.73 14.45
CA ASP A 304 8.11 18.91 13.41
C ASP A 304 6.57 19.03 13.39
N ALA A 305 6.02 19.36 12.22
CA ALA A 305 4.59 19.58 12.05
C ALA A 305 3.77 18.29 12.17
N THR A 306 4.35 17.17 11.76
CA THR A 306 3.72 15.84 11.78
C THR A 306 3.62 15.34 13.23
N VAL A 307 4.70 15.49 14.02
CA VAL A 307 4.69 15.19 15.47
C VAL A 307 3.61 16.01 16.17
N LYS A 308 3.59 17.33 15.98
CA LYS A 308 2.55 18.21 16.59
C LYS A 308 1.14 17.76 16.26
N LYS A 309 0.90 17.39 15.00
CA LYS A 309 -0.40 16.91 14.54
C LYS A 309 -0.79 15.63 15.25
N TYR A 310 0.08 14.62 15.27
CA TYR A 310 -0.23 13.33 15.89
C TYR A 310 -0.36 13.42 17.41
N THR A 311 0.52 14.15 18.09
CA THR A 311 0.39 14.39 19.55
C THR A 311 -0.94 15.06 19.94
N THR A 312 -1.54 15.84 19.03
CA THR A 312 -2.84 16.49 19.28
C THR A 312 -4.03 15.59 18.89
N ALA A 313 -3.88 14.80 17.82
CA ALA A 313 -4.96 14.03 17.22
C ALA A 313 -5.12 12.63 17.83
N ASP A 314 -4.01 12.02 18.28
CA ASP A 314 -3.95 10.66 18.79
C ASP A 314 -3.42 10.66 20.24
N PRO A 315 -4.28 10.34 21.22
CA PRO A 315 -3.87 10.24 22.62
C PRO A 315 -2.81 9.15 22.92
N PHE A 316 -2.67 8.15 22.05
CA PHE A 316 -1.74 7.04 22.23
C PHE A 316 -0.39 7.27 21.55
N TYR A 317 -0.29 8.27 20.68
CA TYR A 317 0.94 8.59 19.99
C TYR A 317 2.01 9.12 20.96
N SER A 318 3.22 8.56 20.84
CA SER A 318 4.42 9.08 21.49
C SER A 318 5.60 9.05 20.50
N VAL A 319 6.51 10.01 20.63
CA VAL A 319 7.71 10.07 19.78
C VAL A 319 8.58 8.84 20.03
N GLU A 320 8.69 8.40 21.29
CA GLU A 320 9.39 7.19 21.68
C GLU A 320 8.76 5.94 21.07
N GLY A 321 7.42 5.88 20.99
CA GLY A 321 6.67 4.82 20.32
C GLY A 321 6.95 4.77 18.83
N GLU A 322 6.87 5.91 18.12
CA GLU A 322 7.20 5.97 16.68
C GLU A 322 8.65 5.51 16.44
N ILE A 323 9.62 5.99 17.23
CA ILE A 323 11.02 5.57 17.10
C ILE A 323 11.16 4.05 17.30
N LYS A 324 10.44 3.47 18.27
CA LYS A 324 10.48 2.03 18.54
C LYS A 324 9.95 1.23 17.34
N GLU A 325 8.76 1.57 16.83
CA GLU A 325 8.18 0.92 15.64
C GLU A 325 9.11 1.01 14.43
N LEU A 326 9.67 2.19 14.17
CA LEU A 326 10.58 2.38 13.02
C LEU A 326 11.87 1.55 13.16
N LYS A 327 12.39 1.38 14.38
CA LYS A 327 13.56 0.53 14.65
C LYS A 327 13.24 -0.96 14.50
N GLU A 328 12.00 -1.37 14.75
CA GLU A 328 11.53 -2.76 14.56
C GLU A 328 11.32 -3.08 13.06
N LEU A 329 10.82 -2.11 12.28
CA LEU A 329 10.60 -2.27 10.83
C LEU A 329 11.89 -2.28 9.99
N LEU A 330 12.94 -1.57 10.42
CA LEU A 330 14.18 -1.45 9.64
C LEU A 330 14.85 -2.80 9.34
N PRO A 331 15.01 -3.73 10.31
CA PRO A 331 15.50 -5.08 10.06
C PRO A 331 14.67 -5.85 9.02
N GLU A 332 13.34 -5.75 9.04
CA GLU A 332 12.47 -6.42 8.07
C GLU A 332 12.69 -5.90 6.64
N ILE A 333 12.85 -4.57 6.49
CA ILE A 333 13.18 -3.98 5.19
C ILE A 333 14.58 -4.38 4.73
N GLN A 334 15.55 -4.47 5.66
CA GLN A 334 16.91 -4.92 5.36
C GLN A 334 16.95 -6.39 4.91
N GLU A 335 16.14 -7.26 5.53
CA GLU A 335 15.97 -8.65 5.11
C GLU A 335 15.39 -8.71 3.69
N LYS A 336 14.32 -7.95 3.40
CA LYS A 336 13.76 -7.87 2.03
C LYS A 336 14.77 -7.37 1.00
N ILE A 337 15.63 -6.42 1.34
CA ILE A 337 16.72 -5.99 0.46
C ILE A 337 17.68 -7.14 0.17
N GLN A 338 18.05 -7.90 1.20
CA GLN A 338 18.96 -9.03 1.08
C GLN A 338 18.35 -10.15 0.22
N ASP A 339 17.09 -10.50 0.45
CA ASP A 339 16.35 -11.48 -0.36
C ASP A 339 16.35 -11.08 -1.84
N MET A 340 16.04 -9.82 -2.15
CA MET A 340 16.04 -9.34 -3.53
C MET A 340 17.45 -9.36 -4.15
N MET A 341 18.50 -9.10 -3.35
CA MET A 341 19.88 -9.20 -3.81
C MET A 341 20.27 -10.64 -4.14
N ASP A 342 19.79 -11.60 -3.36
CA ASP A 342 20.05 -13.03 -3.57
C ASP A 342 19.27 -13.56 -4.78
N TYR A 343 17.97 -13.24 -4.92
CA TYR A 343 17.21 -13.57 -6.13
C TYR A 343 17.87 -13.01 -7.40
N LYS A 344 18.32 -11.75 -7.35
CA LYS A 344 19.06 -11.14 -8.45
C LYS A 344 20.36 -11.87 -8.77
N ALA A 345 21.08 -12.35 -7.75
CA ALA A 345 22.32 -13.10 -7.93
C ALA A 345 22.07 -14.48 -8.55
N GLU A 346 20.98 -15.15 -8.18
CA GLU A 346 20.56 -16.44 -8.73
C GLU A 346 20.11 -16.34 -10.19
N VAL A 347 19.38 -15.28 -10.54
CA VAL A 347 18.89 -15.04 -11.91
C VAL A 347 20.02 -14.59 -12.84
N ARG A 348 21.09 -14.01 -12.30
CA ARG A 348 22.29 -13.70 -13.08
C ARG A 348 22.91 -15.02 -13.57
N PRO A 349 23.20 -15.19 -14.86
CA PRO A 349 23.90 -16.37 -15.32
C PRO A 349 25.20 -16.49 -14.54
N CYS A 350 25.38 -17.60 -13.83
CA CYS A 350 26.62 -17.96 -13.14
C CYS A 350 27.83 -17.53 -13.99
N GLU A 351 28.85 -16.92 -13.39
CA GLU A 351 30.07 -16.55 -14.12
C GLU A 351 30.62 -17.75 -14.91
N CYS A 352 30.43 -18.97 -14.40
CA CYS A 352 30.71 -20.22 -15.09
C CYS A 352 29.93 -20.42 -16.42
N LEU A 353 28.66 -20.03 -16.47
CA LEU A 353 27.82 -20.07 -17.68
C LEU A 353 28.24 -18.99 -18.69
N GLU A 354 28.67 -17.81 -18.22
CA GLU A 354 29.21 -16.77 -19.10
C GLU A 354 30.58 -17.16 -19.67
N GLU A 355 31.45 -17.73 -18.83
CA GLU A 355 32.77 -18.22 -19.21
C GLU A 355 32.65 -19.36 -20.23
N THR A 356 31.73 -20.30 -20.01
CA THR A 356 31.44 -21.38 -20.98
C THR A 356 30.82 -20.85 -22.27
N ARG A 357 29.89 -19.87 -22.21
CA ARG A 357 29.36 -19.19 -23.40
C ARG A 357 30.44 -18.42 -24.17
N LYS A 358 31.42 -17.85 -23.48
CA LYS A 358 32.57 -17.17 -24.08
C LYS A 358 33.50 -18.17 -24.75
N MET A 359 33.85 -19.26 -24.06
CA MET A 359 34.65 -20.36 -24.65
C MET A 359 33.97 -20.96 -25.88
N LEU A 360 32.65 -21.17 -25.84
CA LEU A 360 31.88 -21.69 -26.96
C LEU A 360 31.90 -20.72 -28.15
N ARG A 361 31.73 -19.41 -27.91
CA ARG A 361 31.86 -18.37 -28.95
C ARG A 361 33.25 -18.37 -29.59
N ASP A 362 34.30 -18.45 -28.78
CA ASP A 362 35.68 -18.47 -29.26
C ASP A 362 36.00 -19.74 -30.07
N MET A 363 35.45 -20.89 -29.67
CA MET A 363 35.56 -22.15 -30.43
C MET A 363 34.87 -22.04 -31.80
N ILE A 364 33.63 -21.54 -31.85
CA ILE A 364 32.88 -21.35 -33.09
C ILE A 364 33.62 -20.38 -34.03
N LEU A 365 34.22 -19.31 -33.48
CA LEU A 365 34.99 -18.35 -34.27
C LEU A 365 36.27 -18.95 -34.85
N LYS A 366 36.97 -19.79 -34.07
CA LYS A 366 38.15 -20.53 -34.53
C LYS A 366 37.79 -21.51 -35.64
N GLU A 367 36.69 -22.26 -35.49
CA GLU A 367 36.24 -23.23 -36.50
C GLU A 367 35.84 -22.55 -37.82
N LYS A 368 35.12 -21.41 -37.75
CA LYS A 368 34.81 -20.58 -38.93
C LYS A 368 36.07 -20.07 -39.63
N ASN A 369 37.07 -19.61 -38.88
CA ASN A 369 38.34 -19.13 -39.44
C ASN A 369 39.22 -20.27 -40.03
N LEU A 370 39.07 -21.50 -39.53
CA LEU A 370 39.75 -22.69 -40.08
C LEU A 370 39.12 -23.15 -41.40
N ASN A 371 37.79 -23.11 -41.51
CA ASN A 371 37.10 -23.44 -42.77
C ASN A 371 37.41 -22.43 -43.89
N VAL A 372 37.47 -21.13 -43.57
CA VAL A 372 37.82 -20.09 -44.55
C VAL A 372 39.25 -20.26 -45.10
N LYS A 373 40.17 -20.86 -44.32
CA LYS A 373 41.54 -21.15 -44.75
C LYS A 373 41.69 -22.43 -45.57
N CYS A 374 40.70 -23.32 -45.55
CA CYS A 374 40.72 -24.56 -46.34
C CYS A 374 40.04 -24.42 -47.71
N GLU A 375 39.31 -23.32 -47.95
CA GLU A 375 38.62 -23.03 -49.22
C GLU A 375 39.41 -22.08 -50.17
N CYS A 376 40.60 -21.61 -49.75
CA CYS A 376 41.58 -20.89 -50.59
C CYS A 376 42.73 -21.82 -50.97
#